data_AF-A0A7C6TAN2-F1
#
_entry.id   AF-A0A7C6TAN2-F1
#
_cell.length_a   1.000
_cell.length_b   1.000
_cell.length_c   1.000
_cell.angle_alpha   90.00
_cell.angle_beta   90.00
_cell.angle_gamma   90.00
#
_symmetry.space_group_name_H-M   'P 1'
#
loop_
_entity.id
_entity.type
_entity.pdbx_description
1 polymer ?
#
loop_
_entity_poly.entity_id
_entity_poly.type
_entity_poly.pdbx_seq_one_letter_code
_entity_poly.pdbx_strand_id
1 'polypeptide(L)'
;MRRAHYAVIVGVAALACAAYMLGVTGRQGGGAGSEWCTPVGADTRGAAKRAGRGSDPQDALILRLVGERYGVPEMALAQAVRDGLSPAEIALAANLAVRVGRPLAEILECRKAGQGWDAISRRFGLEPSMLPEPVRPPEAPADEALFRGLLSRDFQISELAVARLRRDGFAMADIVVAAALVGGDVVAVSETLHARSQGQSWQQAAGRFVGRRLMAEDGPAVSPRRTGKRSVGGVETAESTAYARALLTGYYGVRSRDVDAALGRGLPAMELLVTANAAARSGREFSQVLQLRGQGVSWREIERRLGLAAGELCKLPAPGADRTGRAGEGGDASGARKAVGTGRAPGGMGESR
;
A
#
# COMPACT_ATOMS: atom_id res chain seq x y z
N MET A 1 -22.04 -2.27 -6.33
CA MET A 1 -21.04 -1.19 -6.53
C MET A 1 -20.26 -0.82 -5.28
N ARG A 2 -20.82 -0.86 -4.05
CA ARG A 2 -20.08 -0.36 -2.86
C ARG A 2 -18.97 -1.27 -2.31
N ARG A 3 -18.90 -2.57 -2.63
CA ARG A 3 -17.99 -3.52 -1.96
C ARG A 3 -16.56 -3.62 -2.53
N ALA A 4 -16.28 -3.12 -3.73
CA ALA A 4 -14.92 -3.18 -4.30
C ALA A 4 -14.03 -1.98 -3.99
N HIS A 5 -14.64 -0.86 -3.60
CA HIS A 5 -13.94 0.23 -2.94
C HIS A 5 -13.28 -0.22 -1.61
N TYR A 6 -13.79 -1.29 -0.96
CA TYR A 6 -13.32 -1.74 0.36
C TYR A 6 -11.94 -2.41 0.37
N ALA A 7 -11.54 -3.16 -0.67
CA ALA A 7 -10.23 -3.83 -0.67
C ALA A 7 -9.06 -2.84 -0.87
N VAL A 8 -9.32 -1.72 -1.55
CA VAL A 8 -8.38 -0.62 -1.77
C VAL A 8 -8.24 0.24 -0.51
N ILE A 9 -9.35 0.53 0.17
CA ILE A 9 -9.39 1.34 1.39
C ILE A 9 -8.69 0.62 2.56
N VAL A 10 -8.86 -0.70 2.68
CA VAL A 10 -8.33 -1.51 3.80
C VAL A 10 -6.83 -1.81 3.67
N GLY A 11 -6.31 -1.99 2.45
CA GLY A 11 -4.86 -2.14 2.23
C GLY A 11 -4.07 -0.85 2.45
N VAL A 12 -4.67 0.30 2.14
CA VAL A 12 -4.03 1.62 2.14
C VAL A 12 -3.99 2.24 3.54
N ALA A 13 -5.04 2.05 4.34
CA ALA A 13 -5.10 2.58 5.69
C ALA A 13 -4.24 1.76 6.69
N ALA A 14 -4.02 0.47 6.41
CA ALA A 14 -3.06 -0.36 7.14
C ALA A 14 -1.59 0.09 6.96
N LEU A 15 -1.25 0.57 5.77
CA LEU A 15 0.12 0.99 5.40
C LEU A 15 0.42 2.45 5.80
N ALA A 16 -0.58 3.35 5.80
CA ALA A 16 -0.44 4.69 6.36
C ALA A 16 -0.08 4.68 7.87
N CYS A 17 -0.64 3.72 8.63
CA CYS A 17 -0.23 3.49 10.03
C CYS A 17 1.17 2.89 10.17
N ALA A 18 1.62 2.06 9.23
CA ALA A 18 3.00 1.56 9.23
C ALA A 18 4.03 2.67 8.95
N ALA A 19 3.71 3.62 8.06
CA ALA A 19 4.57 4.76 7.76
C ALA A 19 4.64 5.78 8.92
N TYR A 20 3.53 6.01 9.63
CA TYR A 20 3.51 6.83 10.85
C TYR A 20 4.36 6.21 11.99
N MET A 21 4.45 4.88 12.06
CA MET A 21 5.18 4.17 13.13
C MET A 21 6.68 3.99 12.83
N LEU A 22 7.09 3.91 11.57
CA LEU A 22 8.52 3.78 11.19
C LEU A 22 9.30 5.10 11.29
N GLY A 23 8.61 6.24 11.39
CA GLY A 23 9.24 7.54 11.72
C GLY A 23 9.70 7.67 13.18
N VAL A 24 9.35 6.71 14.06
CA VAL A 24 9.61 6.78 15.51
C VAL A 24 10.66 5.76 15.98
N THR A 25 11.07 4.80 15.15
CA THR A 25 12.05 3.77 15.55
C THR A 25 13.41 4.02 14.90
N GLY A 26 14.18 4.94 15.47
CA GLY A 26 15.59 5.12 15.15
C GLY A 26 16.37 5.66 16.35
N ARG A 27 17.13 4.75 16.99
CA ARG A 27 18.26 5.01 17.91
C ARG A 27 17.96 5.08 19.42
N GLN A 28 17.91 3.91 20.05
CA GLN A 28 18.37 3.73 21.43
C GLN A 28 19.62 2.85 21.42
N GLY A 29 20.76 3.45 21.76
CA GLY A 29 22.07 2.82 21.86
C GLY A 29 23.05 3.85 22.40
N GLY A 30 23.31 3.79 23.70
CA GLY A 30 24.04 4.80 24.46
C GLY A 30 25.53 4.89 24.14
N GLY A 31 26.05 6.10 24.28
CA GLY A 31 27.47 6.44 24.23
C GLY A 31 27.61 7.96 24.35
N ALA A 32 28.17 8.41 25.47
CA ALA A 32 28.36 9.83 25.79
C ALA A 32 29.21 10.54 24.73
N GLY A 33 28.77 11.73 24.30
CA GLY A 33 29.46 12.57 23.34
C GLY A 33 28.50 13.58 22.73
N SER A 34 28.54 14.81 23.22
CA SER A 34 27.80 15.96 22.71
C SER A 34 28.26 16.35 21.30
N GLU A 35 27.53 15.93 20.27
CA GLU A 35 27.69 16.46 18.89
C GLU A 35 26.48 16.04 18.03
N TRP A 36 25.41 16.84 18.03
CA TRP A 36 24.34 16.74 17.01
C TRP A 36 23.80 18.13 16.68
N CYS A 37 24.50 18.83 15.78
CA CYS A 37 23.96 19.79 14.80
C CYS A 37 25.09 20.19 13.85
N THR A 38 25.43 19.32 12.89
CA THR A 38 26.06 19.75 11.65
C THR A 38 25.00 19.71 10.54
N PRO A 39 24.86 20.80 9.75
CA PRO A 39 23.79 20.93 8.77
C PRO A 39 24.12 20.09 7.53
N VAL A 40 23.22 19.19 7.15
CA VAL A 40 23.21 18.62 5.80
C VAL A 40 22.67 19.70 4.86
N GLY A 41 23.58 20.47 4.28
CA GLY A 41 23.33 21.18 3.03
C GLY A 41 23.22 20.17 1.89
N ALA A 42 22.01 19.70 1.62
CA ALA A 42 21.69 18.95 0.41
C ALA A 42 20.88 19.86 -0.51
N ASP A 43 21.57 20.29 -1.56
CA ASP A 43 21.10 20.99 -2.74
C ASP A 43 19.85 20.29 -3.34
N THR A 44 18.69 20.95 -3.33
CA THR A 44 17.44 20.42 -3.91
C THR A 44 17.28 20.74 -5.40
N ARG A 45 18.34 21.18 -6.09
CA ARG A 45 18.30 21.53 -7.53
C ARG A 45 18.17 20.35 -8.50
N GLY A 46 17.94 19.12 -8.04
CA GLY A 46 17.91 17.91 -8.88
C GLY A 46 16.55 17.26 -9.12
N ALA A 47 15.43 17.81 -8.68
CA ALA A 47 14.13 17.13 -8.71
C ALA A 47 13.24 17.54 -9.90
N ALA A 48 13.74 17.39 -11.14
CA ALA A 48 12.96 17.66 -12.35
C ALA A 48 13.01 16.50 -13.35
N LYS A 49 12.46 15.33 -13.00
CA LYS A 49 11.99 14.32 -13.98
C LYS A 49 11.17 13.16 -13.35
N ARG A 50 9.95 13.41 -12.86
CA ARG A 50 8.98 12.34 -12.57
C ARG A 50 7.54 12.74 -12.95
N ALA A 51 7.33 13.12 -14.20
CA ALA A 51 5.98 13.21 -14.76
C ALA A 51 5.55 11.79 -15.20
N GLY A 52 4.55 11.21 -14.53
CA GLY A 52 3.97 9.92 -14.90
C GLY A 52 3.73 8.94 -13.76
N ARG A 53 4.00 9.31 -12.50
CA ARG A 53 3.65 8.47 -11.35
C ARG A 53 2.18 8.76 -10.99
N GLY A 54 1.28 7.83 -11.30
CA GLY A 54 -0.10 7.88 -10.79
C GLY A 54 -0.03 8.10 -9.28
N SER A 55 -0.84 9.03 -8.77
CA SER A 55 -0.88 9.37 -7.34
C SER A 55 -1.01 8.08 -6.54
N ASP A 56 -0.06 7.85 -5.64
CA ASP A 56 -0.10 6.69 -4.74
C ASP A 56 -1.44 6.74 -3.98
N PRO A 57 -2.24 5.67 -3.92
CA PRO A 57 -3.47 5.67 -3.14
C PRO A 57 -3.24 6.05 -1.66
N GLN A 58 -2.03 5.84 -1.13
CA GLN A 58 -1.62 6.33 0.18
C GLN A 58 -1.65 7.87 0.26
N ASP A 59 -1.15 8.53 -0.76
CA ASP A 59 -1.08 9.99 -0.83
C ASP A 59 -2.50 10.58 -0.84
N ALA A 60 -3.42 9.98 -1.60
CA ALA A 60 -4.82 10.42 -1.66
C ALA A 60 -5.54 10.32 -0.31
N LEU A 61 -5.30 9.25 0.46
CA LEU A 61 -5.89 9.08 1.78
C LEU A 61 -5.34 10.10 2.79
N ILE A 62 -4.03 10.31 2.81
CA ILE A 62 -3.40 11.31 3.70
C ILE A 62 -4.00 12.68 3.39
N LEU A 63 -4.11 13.05 2.12
CA LEU A 63 -4.68 14.32 1.71
C LEU A 63 -6.14 14.45 2.13
N ARG A 64 -6.95 13.41 1.97
CA ARG A 64 -8.33 13.42 2.45
C ARG A 64 -8.42 13.64 3.96
N LEU A 65 -7.59 12.94 4.75
CA LEU A 65 -7.53 13.12 6.20
C LEU A 65 -7.07 14.53 6.57
N VAL A 66 -6.11 15.10 5.85
CA VAL A 66 -5.67 16.49 6.03
C VAL A 66 -6.80 17.46 5.73
N GLY A 67 -7.54 17.25 4.63
CA GLY A 67 -8.67 18.09 4.23
C GLY A 67 -9.79 18.06 5.26
N GLU A 68 -10.18 16.87 5.71
CA GLU A 68 -11.21 16.70 6.75
C GLU A 68 -10.75 17.25 8.10
N ARG A 69 -9.51 16.96 8.54
CA ARG A 69 -9.00 17.36 9.86
C ARG A 69 -8.73 18.85 10.00
N TYR A 70 -8.18 19.48 8.96
CA TYR A 70 -7.76 20.88 9.01
C TYR A 70 -8.70 21.81 8.24
N GLY A 71 -9.84 21.29 7.75
CA GLY A 71 -10.81 22.06 6.97
C GLY A 71 -10.25 22.60 5.66
N VAL A 72 -9.27 21.90 5.07
CA VAL A 72 -8.62 22.32 3.82
C VAL A 72 -9.42 21.80 2.63
N PRO A 73 -9.86 22.66 1.69
CA PRO A 73 -10.57 22.22 0.49
C PRO A 73 -9.74 21.24 -0.36
N GLU A 74 -10.38 20.19 -0.88
CA GLU A 74 -9.74 19.17 -1.72
C GLU A 74 -8.99 19.78 -2.92
N MET A 75 -9.53 20.85 -3.51
CA MET A 75 -8.89 21.56 -4.61
C MET A 75 -7.53 22.17 -4.23
N ALA A 76 -7.38 22.68 -3.00
CA ALA A 76 -6.13 23.26 -2.52
C ALA A 76 -5.07 22.17 -2.28
N LEU A 77 -5.50 21.01 -1.77
CA LEU A 77 -4.63 19.83 -1.59
C LEU A 77 -4.15 19.28 -2.93
N ALA A 78 -5.07 19.14 -3.90
CA ALA A 78 -4.74 18.70 -5.25
C ALA A 78 -3.83 19.69 -5.98
N GLN A 79 -3.94 20.99 -5.70
CA GLN A 79 -3.00 21.99 -6.21
C GLN A 79 -1.61 21.83 -5.57
N ALA A 80 -1.53 21.64 -4.25
CA ALA A 80 -0.25 21.45 -3.57
C ALA A 80 0.52 20.21 -4.07
N VAL A 81 -0.18 19.11 -4.38
CA VAL A 81 0.42 17.93 -5.02
C VAL A 81 0.94 18.25 -6.42
N ARG A 82 0.15 19.01 -7.22
CA ARG A 82 0.58 19.45 -8.57
C ARG A 82 1.80 20.37 -8.50
N ASP A 83 1.94 21.12 -7.42
CA ASP A 83 3.11 21.95 -7.14
C ASP A 83 4.34 21.13 -6.67
N GLY A 84 4.22 19.80 -6.63
CA GLY A 84 5.31 18.87 -6.32
C GLY A 84 5.54 18.60 -4.84
N LEU A 85 4.63 19.05 -3.97
CA LEU A 85 4.74 18.80 -2.53
C LEU A 85 4.29 17.39 -2.18
N SER A 86 5.02 16.76 -1.26
CA SER A 86 4.61 15.46 -0.73
C SER A 86 3.41 15.61 0.22
N PRO A 87 2.55 14.58 0.38
CA PRO A 87 1.43 14.64 1.33
C PRO A 87 1.86 14.90 2.78
N ALA A 88 3.06 14.44 3.18
CA ALA A 88 3.62 14.72 4.49
C ALA A 88 3.93 16.22 4.67
N GLU A 89 4.49 16.86 3.65
CA GLU A 89 4.70 18.32 3.64
C GLU A 89 3.38 19.09 3.65
N ILE A 90 2.38 18.61 2.93
CA ILE A 90 1.04 19.21 2.91
C ILE A 90 0.38 19.09 4.28
N ALA A 91 0.51 17.94 4.96
CA ALA A 91 0.02 17.74 6.32
C ALA A 91 0.71 18.68 7.32
N LEU A 92 2.04 18.81 7.24
CA LEU A 92 2.83 19.75 8.05
C LEU A 92 2.41 21.20 7.81
N ALA A 93 2.20 21.60 6.56
CA ALA A 93 1.76 22.94 6.21
C ALA A 93 0.34 23.24 6.74
N ALA A 94 -0.58 22.28 6.61
CA ALA A 94 -1.95 22.42 7.12
C ALA A 94 -1.96 22.50 8.66
N ASN A 95 -1.14 21.67 9.32
CA ASN A 95 -0.95 21.72 10.76
C ASN A 95 -0.45 23.09 11.23
N LEU A 96 0.57 23.61 10.55
CA LEU A 96 1.13 24.91 10.84
C LEU A 96 0.11 26.03 10.62
N ALA A 97 -0.57 26.02 9.47
CA ALA A 97 -1.60 27.00 9.09
C ALA A 97 -2.69 27.14 10.16
N VAL A 98 -3.19 26.01 10.68
CA VAL A 98 -4.18 26.02 11.77
C VAL A 98 -3.61 26.56 13.08
N ARG A 99 -2.37 26.17 13.47
CA ARG A 99 -1.74 26.69 14.70
C ARG A 99 -1.57 28.21 14.69
N VAL A 100 -1.19 28.77 13.54
CA VAL A 100 -0.90 30.20 13.41
C VAL A 100 -2.12 31.03 13.01
N GLY A 101 -3.25 30.38 12.72
CA GLY A 101 -4.45 31.04 12.20
C GLY A 101 -4.23 31.72 10.84
N ARG A 102 -3.45 31.09 9.95
CA ARG A 102 -3.13 31.62 8.61
C ARG A 102 -3.65 30.69 7.50
N PRO A 103 -3.93 31.21 6.29
CA PRO A 103 -4.30 30.37 5.17
C PRO A 103 -3.19 29.39 4.79
N LEU A 104 -3.54 28.14 4.43
CA LEU A 104 -2.59 27.12 3.95
C LEU A 104 -1.69 27.65 2.82
N ALA A 105 -2.27 28.43 1.89
CA ALA A 105 -1.54 28.99 0.76
C ALA A 105 -0.33 29.82 1.20
N GLU A 106 -0.43 30.61 2.28
CA GLU A 106 0.67 31.45 2.78
C GLU A 106 1.86 30.59 3.27
N ILE A 107 1.56 29.48 3.94
CA ILE A 107 2.57 28.52 4.40
C ILE A 107 3.25 27.83 3.21
N LEU A 108 2.44 27.41 2.22
CA LEU A 108 2.95 26.75 1.02
C LEU A 108 3.82 27.69 0.15
N GLU A 109 3.49 28.97 0.06
CA GLU A 109 4.32 29.96 -0.65
C GLU A 109 5.69 30.12 0.02
N CYS A 110 5.75 30.12 1.36
CA CYS A 110 7.04 30.13 2.06
C CYS A 110 7.88 28.88 1.73
N ARG A 111 7.22 27.71 1.65
CA ARG A 111 7.88 26.45 1.28
C ARG A 111 8.38 26.47 -0.17
N LYS A 112 7.57 26.95 -1.12
CA LYS A 112 7.94 27.12 -2.54
C LYS A 112 9.08 28.11 -2.73
N ALA A 113 9.18 29.13 -1.89
CA ALA A 113 10.31 30.06 -1.85
C ALA A 113 11.62 29.42 -1.32
N GLY A 114 11.63 28.12 -1.04
CA GLY A 114 12.81 27.37 -0.60
C GLY A 114 13.08 27.45 0.90
N GLN A 115 12.16 27.99 1.71
CA GLN A 115 12.35 28.05 3.16
C GLN A 115 12.22 26.64 3.77
N GLY A 116 13.13 26.32 4.69
CA GLY A 116 13.05 25.12 5.53
C GLY A 116 11.96 25.25 6.59
N TRP A 117 11.40 24.14 7.06
CA TRP A 117 10.29 24.14 8.03
C TRP A 117 10.60 24.92 9.31
N ASP A 118 11.83 24.85 9.83
CA ASP A 118 12.27 25.61 11.01
C ASP A 118 12.31 27.12 10.79
N ALA A 119 12.57 27.56 9.56
CA ALA A 119 12.56 28.98 9.20
C ALA A 119 11.11 29.47 9.06
N ILE A 120 10.25 28.65 8.46
CA ILE A 120 8.82 28.92 8.34
C ILE A 120 8.19 29.00 9.74
N SER A 121 8.45 28.05 10.63
CA SER A 121 7.86 28.07 11.99
C SER A 121 8.26 29.31 12.78
N ARG A 122 9.56 29.66 12.78
CA ARG A 122 10.07 30.86 13.45
C ARG A 122 9.49 32.14 12.87
N ARG A 123 9.30 32.21 11.55
CA ARG A 123 8.65 33.35 10.89
C ARG A 123 7.24 33.60 11.42
N PHE A 124 6.50 32.55 11.79
CA PHE A 124 5.16 32.65 12.36
C PHE A 124 5.13 32.56 13.89
N GLY A 125 6.27 32.71 14.56
CA GLY A 125 6.34 32.75 16.03
C GLY A 125 6.12 31.38 16.71
N LEU A 126 6.38 30.28 16.02
CA LEU A 126 6.31 28.93 16.59
C LEU A 126 7.69 28.29 16.76
N GLU A 127 7.88 27.65 17.91
CA GLU A 127 9.02 26.78 18.17
C GLU A 127 9.01 25.56 17.22
N PRO A 128 10.14 25.20 16.59
CA PRO A 128 10.21 24.07 15.66
C PRO A 128 9.73 22.72 16.25
N SER A 129 9.91 22.52 17.55
CA SER A 129 9.46 21.31 18.27
C SER A 129 7.94 21.09 18.22
N MET A 130 7.15 22.14 17.95
CA MET A 130 5.69 22.07 17.83
C MET A 130 5.19 21.66 16.44
N LEU A 131 6.06 21.65 15.42
CA LEU A 131 5.70 21.29 14.04
C LEU A 131 5.20 19.84 13.86
N PRO A 132 5.90 18.80 14.39
CA PRO A 132 5.49 17.41 14.16
C PRO A 132 4.26 17.03 14.96
N GLU A 133 3.89 17.79 16.00
CA GLU A 133 2.73 17.48 16.79
C GLU A 133 1.46 17.95 16.05
N PRO A 134 0.59 17.04 15.58
CA PRO A 134 -0.65 17.45 14.95
C PRO A 134 -1.49 18.21 15.98
N VAL A 135 -2.05 19.36 15.59
CA VAL A 135 -3.07 20.05 16.37
C VAL A 135 -4.12 19.01 16.70
N ARG A 136 -4.28 18.75 17.99
CA ARG A 136 -5.44 17.99 18.44
C ARG A 136 -6.62 18.83 18.03
N PRO A 137 -7.53 18.31 17.18
CA PRO A 137 -8.81 18.96 17.08
C PRO A 137 -9.32 19.11 18.53
N PRO A 138 -9.97 20.23 18.87
CA PRO A 138 -10.72 20.27 20.12
C PRO A 138 -11.55 18.98 20.18
N GLU A 139 -11.73 18.36 21.35
CA GLU A 139 -12.60 17.17 21.50
C GLU A 139 -14.07 17.56 21.27
N ALA A 140 -14.34 18.18 20.12
CA ALA A 140 -15.62 18.68 19.75
C ALA A 140 -16.47 17.46 19.39
N PRO A 141 -17.72 17.40 19.87
CA PRO A 141 -18.69 16.40 19.45
C PRO A 141 -18.80 16.25 17.92
N ALA A 142 -18.45 17.31 17.18
CA ALA A 142 -18.40 17.34 15.72
C ALA A 142 -17.38 16.37 15.11
N ASP A 143 -16.19 16.22 15.70
CA ASP A 143 -15.18 15.28 15.21
C ASP A 143 -15.58 13.84 15.47
N GLU A 144 -16.22 13.60 16.62
CA GLU A 144 -16.74 12.28 16.94
C GLU A 144 -17.85 11.86 15.96
N ALA A 145 -18.73 12.80 15.56
CA ALA A 145 -19.73 12.57 14.53
C ALA A 145 -19.10 12.29 13.14
N LEU A 146 -18.02 12.99 12.79
CA LEU A 146 -17.29 12.77 11.55
C LEU A 146 -16.68 11.36 11.51
N PHE A 147 -15.98 10.95 12.56
CA PHE A 147 -15.38 9.61 12.64
C PHE A 147 -16.43 8.51 12.66
N ARG A 148 -17.56 8.70 13.35
CA ARG A 148 -18.70 7.78 13.32
C ARG A 148 -19.26 7.63 11.90
N GLY A 149 -19.43 8.76 11.19
CA GLY A 149 -19.83 8.76 9.79
C GLY A 149 -18.85 7.98 8.89
N LEU A 150 -17.55 8.14 9.12
CA LEU A 150 -16.49 7.42 8.41
C LEU A 150 -16.53 5.91 8.74
N LEU A 151 -16.64 5.54 10.01
CA LEU A 151 -16.74 4.15 10.47
C LEU A 151 -17.98 3.43 9.92
N SER A 152 -19.13 4.10 9.92
CA SER A 152 -20.38 3.57 9.40
C SER A 152 -20.34 3.45 7.87
N ARG A 153 -19.96 4.52 7.17
CA ARG A 153 -19.96 4.57 5.70
C ARG A 153 -18.89 3.67 5.10
N ASP A 154 -17.66 3.77 5.61
CA ASP A 154 -16.48 3.21 4.96
C ASP A 154 -16.05 1.88 5.55
N PHE A 155 -16.48 1.54 6.78
CA PHE A 155 -16.15 0.27 7.44
C PHE A 155 -17.38 -0.56 7.84
N GLN A 156 -18.60 -0.06 7.63
CA GLN A 156 -19.86 -0.74 8.02
C GLN A 156 -19.91 -1.09 9.52
N ILE A 157 -19.16 -0.36 10.35
CA ILE A 157 -19.19 -0.52 11.80
C ILE A 157 -20.40 0.28 12.31
N SER A 158 -21.38 -0.43 12.88
CA SER A 158 -22.58 0.22 13.41
C SER A 158 -22.27 1.22 14.52
N GLU A 159 -23.08 2.27 14.63
CA GLU A 159 -23.01 3.25 15.74
C GLU A 159 -22.97 2.58 17.12
N LEU A 160 -23.73 1.48 17.31
CA LEU A 160 -23.74 0.73 18.56
C LEU A 160 -22.39 0.06 18.84
N ALA A 161 -21.71 -0.46 17.81
CA ALA A 161 -20.38 -1.04 17.94
C ALA A 161 -19.34 0.03 18.28
N VAL A 162 -19.39 1.18 17.60
CA VAL A 162 -18.52 2.32 17.92
C VAL A 162 -18.74 2.78 19.37
N ALA A 163 -20.00 2.94 19.81
CA ALA A 163 -20.33 3.34 21.17
C ALA A 163 -19.84 2.35 22.23
N ARG A 164 -19.87 1.04 21.93
CA ARG A 164 -19.29 0.00 22.81
C ARG A 164 -17.78 0.16 22.93
N LEU A 165 -17.06 0.28 21.81
CA LEU A 165 -15.61 0.47 21.83
C LEU A 165 -15.20 1.76 22.56
N ARG A 166 -16.00 2.83 22.44
CA ARG A 166 -15.80 4.07 23.20
C ARG A 166 -16.01 3.86 24.70
N ARG A 167 -17.05 3.11 25.10
CA ARG A 167 -17.30 2.75 26.50
C ARG A 167 -16.17 1.92 27.10
N ASP A 168 -15.52 1.09 26.28
CA ASP A 168 -14.35 0.29 26.66
C ASP A 168 -13.06 1.14 26.78
N GLY A 169 -13.15 2.46 26.57
CA GLY A 169 -12.07 3.42 26.77
C GLY A 169 -11.20 3.67 25.54
N PHE A 170 -11.54 3.12 24.38
CA PHE A 170 -10.76 3.35 23.16
C PHE A 170 -11.01 4.75 22.58
N ALA A 171 -9.93 5.40 22.14
CA ALA A 171 -10.04 6.68 21.44
C ALA A 171 -10.65 6.48 20.05
N MET A 172 -11.41 7.46 19.56
CA MET A 172 -12.08 7.36 18.26
C MET A 172 -11.09 7.18 17.10
N ALA A 173 -9.96 7.88 17.15
CA ALA A 173 -8.89 7.74 16.16
C ALA A 173 -8.33 6.31 16.14
N ASP A 174 -8.14 5.68 17.30
CA ASP A 174 -7.66 4.30 17.38
C ASP A 174 -8.68 3.32 16.78
N ILE A 175 -9.98 3.54 17.01
CA ILE A 175 -11.06 2.74 16.42
C ILE A 175 -11.01 2.82 14.89
N VAL A 176 -10.83 4.02 14.32
CA VAL A 176 -10.68 4.23 12.87
C VAL A 176 -9.46 3.50 12.33
N VAL A 177 -8.31 3.63 13.00
CA VAL A 177 -7.07 2.94 12.62
C VAL A 177 -7.23 1.42 12.65
N ALA A 178 -7.83 0.88 13.72
CA ALA A 178 -8.08 -0.55 13.83
C ALA A 178 -9.05 -1.02 12.74
N ALA A 179 -10.14 -0.28 12.48
CA ALA A 179 -11.11 -0.58 11.42
C ALA A 179 -10.47 -0.61 10.03
N ALA A 180 -9.61 0.37 9.77
CA ALA A 180 -8.75 0.45 8.60
C ALA A 180 -7.86 -0.79 8.44
N LEU A 181 -7.23 -1.25 9.51
CA LEU A 181 -6.29 -2.37 9.49
C LEU A 181 -6.97 -3.72 9.23
N VAL A 182 -8.17 -3.94 9.75
CA VAL A 182 -8.84 -5.26 9.75
C VAL A 182 -10.11 -5.34 8.91
N GLY A 183 -10.47 -4.25 8.22
CA GLY A 183 -11.55 -4.24 7.24
C GLY A 183 -12.96 -4.17 7.80
N GLY A 184 -13.14 -3.46 8.93
CA GLY A 184 -14.46 -3.18 9.50
C GLY A 184 -15.13 -4.31 10.28
N ASP A 185 -14.48 -5.48 10.41
CA ASP A 185 -14.94 -6.54 11.31
C ASP A 185 -14.83 -6.06 12.76
N VAL A 186 -15.96 -5.87 13.44
CA VAL A 186 -16.01 -5.31 14.80
C VAL A 186 -15.23 -6.14 15.81
N VAL A 187 -15.24 -7.48 15.67
CA VAL A 187 -14.51 -8.36 16.58
C VAL A 187 -13.01 -8.17 16.36
N ALA A 188 -12.58 -8.16 15.10
CA ALA A 188 -11.19 -7.91 14.73
C ALA A 188 -10.69 -6.54 15.19
N VAL A 189 -11.54 -5.50 15.08
CA VAL A 189 -11.25 -4.14 15.54
C VAL A 189 -11.03 -4.15 17.04
N SER A 190 -11.94 -4.74 17.80
CA SER A 190 -11.84 -4.84 19.27
C SER A 190 -10.58 -5.60 19.70
N GLU A 191 -10.29 -6.76 19.10
CA GLU A 191 -9.07 -7.53 19.41
C GLU A 191 -7.79 -6.75 19.09
N THR A 192 -7.78 -6.04 17.96
CA THR A 192 -6.63 -5.20 17.55
C THR A 192 -6.40 -4.08 18.55
N LEU A 193 -7.47 -3.43 19.02
CA LEU A 193 -7.43 -2.37 20.02
C LEU A 193 -6.92 -2.88 21.39
N HIS A 194 -7.38 -4.06 21.83
CA HIS A 194 -6.88 -4.67 23.06
C HIS A 194 -5.42 -5.11 22.96
N ALA A 195 -4.99 -5.67 21.83
CA ALA A 195 -3.58 -5.97 21.61
C ALA A 195 -2.73 -4.70 21.66
N ARG A 196 -3.24 -3.58 21.13
CA ARG A 196 -2.57 -2.28 21.16
C ARG A 196 -2.46 -1.71 22.58
N SER A 197 -3.51 -1.82 23.40
CA SER A 197 -3.48 -1.37 24.81
C SER A 197 -2.51 -2.20 25.67
N GLN A 198 -2.21 -3.43 25.26
CA GLN A 198 -1.16 -4.28 25.84
C GLN A 198 0.26 -3.94 25.36
N GLY A 199 0.45 -2.84 24.62
CA GLY A 199 1.76 -2.37 24.17
C GLY A 199 2.27 -2.98 22.86
N GLN A 200 1.46 -3.80 22.17
CA GLN A 200 1.87 -4.31 20.85
C GLN A 200 1.85 -3.20 19.81
N SER A 201 2.70 -3.34 18.77
CA SER A 201 2.62 -2.44 17.62
C SER A 201 1.34 -2.71 16.82
N TRP A 202 0.86 -1.70 16.08
CA TRP A 202 -0.32 -1.85 15.21
C TRP A 202 -0.20 -3.00 14.20
N GLN A 203 1.01 -3.23 13.67
CA GLN A 203 1.29 -4.32 12.73
C GLN A 203 1.13 -5.69 13.39
N GLN A 204 1.66 -5.86 14.61
CA GLN A 204 1.54 -7.11 15.36
C GLN A 204 0.09 -7.36 15.79
N ALA A 205 -0.60 -6.32 16.25
CA ALA A 205 -1.99 -6.39 16.68
C ALA A 205 -2.90 -6.84 15.51
N ALA A 206 -2.79 -6.20 14.34
CA ALA A 206 -3.62 -6.53 13.17
C ALA A 206 -3.24 -7.87 12.52
N GLY A 207 -1.95 -8.21 12.49
CA GLY A 207 -1.45 -9.44 11.87
C GLY A 207 -2.03 -10.73 12.48
N ARG A 208 -2.39 -10.71 13.77
CA ARG A 208 -3.07 -11.84 14.45
C ARG A 208 -4.43 -12.17 13.84
N PHE A 209 -5.13 -11.18 13.31
CA PHE A 209 -6.44 -11.39 12.69
C PHE A 209 -6.31 -11.87 11.25
N VAL A 210 -5.46 -11.22 10.46
CA VAL A 210 -5.22 -11.61 9.06
C VAL A 210 -4.75 -13.06 8.96
N GLY A 211 -3.82 -13.48 9.84
CA GLY A 211 -3.38 -14.86 9.90
C GLY A 211 -4.50 -15.86 10.23
N ARG A 212 -5.35 -15.56 11.23
CA ARG A 212 -6.47 -16.45 11.59
C ARG A 212 -7.52 -16.58 10.49
N ARG A 213 -7.85 -15.48 9.80
CA ARG A 213 -8.82 -15.50 8.70
C ARG A 213 -8.34 -16.35 7.53
N LEU A 214 -7.07 -16.19 7.14
CA LEU A 214 -6.45 -17.00 6.08
C LEU A 214 -6.42 -18.49 6.44
N MET A 215 -6.17 -18.81 7.71
CA MET A 215 -6.12 -20.21 8.18
C MET A 215 -7.51 -20.84 8.40
N ALA A 216 -8.54 -20.04 8.69
CA ALA A 216 -9.91 -20.52 8.89
C ALA A 216 -10.61 -20.89 7.56
N GLU A 217 -10.18 -20.30 6.44
CA GLU A 217 -10.68 -20.66 5.11
C GLU A 217 -10.08 -21.98 4.57
N ASP A 218 -9.04 -22.52 5.21
CA ASP A 218 -8.34 -23.77 4.85
C ASP A 218 -8.93 -25.04 5.52
N GLY A 219 -10.19 -25.00 5.98
CA GLY A 219 -10.90 -26.19 6.44
C GLY A 219 -10.92 -27.31 5.38
N PRO A 220 -10.94 -28.60 5.77
CA PRO A 220 -10.83 -29.72 4.83
C PRO A 220 -11.87 -29.56 3.73
N ALA A 221 -11.41 -29.62 2.47
CA ALA A 221 -12.25 -29.50 1.29
C ALA A 221 -13.35 -30.56 1.32
N VAL A 222 -14.50 -30.22 1.90
CA VAL A 222 -15.73 -30.98 1.75
C VAL A 222 -16.03 -30.93 0.26
N SER A 223 -15.80 -32.06 -0.41
CA SER A 223 -16.15 -32.22 -1.82
C SER A 223 -17.56 -31.66 -2.05
N PRO A 224 -17.77 -30.75 -3.01
CA PRO A 224 -19.08 -30.17 -3.22
C PRO A 224 -20.01 -31.28 -3.68
N ARG A 225 -20.82 -31.80 -2.75
CA ARG A 225 -22.02 -32.55 -3.08
C ARG A 225 -22.83 -31.61 -3.95
N ARG A 226 -22.94 -31.96 -5.24
CA ARG A 226 -23.62 -31.25 -6.31
C ARG A 226 -25.13 -31.16 -6.00
N THR A 227 -25.45 -30.40 -4.97
CA THR A 227 -26.80 -29.94 -4.64
C THR A 227 -26.84 -28.51 -5.13
N GLY A 228 -27.82 -28.19 -5.97
CA GLY A 228 -27.96 -26.92 -6.69
C GLY A 228 -28.25 -25.71 -5.79
N LYS A 229 -27.42 -25.50 -4.76
CA LYS A 229 -27.41 -24.31 -3.94
C LYS A 229 -26.27 -23.45 -4.48
N ARG A 230 -26.64 -22.47 -5.32
CA ARG A 230 -25.73 -21.38 -5.72
C ARG A 230 -25.08 -20.85 -4.44
N SER A 231 -23.78 -21.08 -4.28
CA SER A 231 -23.00 -20.37 -3.27
C SER A 231 -23.22 -18.88 -3.53
N VAL A 232 -23.43 -18.13 -2.45
CA VAL A 232 -23.49 -16.66 -2.49
C VAL A 232 -22.06 -16.17 -2.73
N GLY A 233 -21.57 -16.38 -3.96
CA GLY A 233 -20.33 -15.80 -4.43
C GLY A 233 -20.52 -14.30 -4.41
N GLY A 234 -19.74 -13.60 -3.57
CA GLY A 234 -19.69 -12.16 -3.61
C GLY A 234 -19.39 -11.75 -5.04
N VAL A 235 -20.30 -11.01 -5.68
CA VAL A 235 -20.12 -10.55 -7.05
C VAL A 235 -18.88 -9.68 -7.07
N GLU A 236 -17.78 -10.19 -7.62
CA GLU A 236 -16.62 -9.39 -7.94
C GLU A 236 -17.06 -8.31 -8.90
N THR A 237 -16.87 -7.06 -8.52
CA THR A 237 -17.28 -5.93 -9.36
C THR A 237 -16.15 -5.60 -10.33
N ALA A 238 -16.48 -4.93 -11.44
CA ALA A 238 -15.49 -4.45 -12.41
C ALA A 238 -14.36 -3.62 -11.77
N GLU A 239 -14.66 -2.87 -10.70
CA GLU A 239 -13.68 -2.05 -9.96
C GLU A 239 -12.67 -2.91 -9.18
N SER A 240 -13.12 -3.97 -8.50
CA SER A 240 -12.23 -4.89 -7.78
C SER A 240 -11.31 -5.63 -8.74
N THR A 241 -11.84 -5.98 -9.91
CA THR A 241 -11.07 -6.61 -10.99
C THR A 241 -10.03 -5.66 -11.58
N ALA A 242 -10.39 -4.38 -11.80
CA ALA A 242 -9.47 -3.36 -12.28
C ALA A 242 -8.34 -3.06 -11.28
N TYR A 243 -8.66 -2.99 -9.99
CA TYR A 243 -7.66 -2.80 -8.93
C TYR A 243 -6.73 -4.00 -8.81
N ALA A 244 -7.27 -5.21 -8.77
CA ALA A 244 -6.46 -6.43 -8.74
C ALA A 244 -5.53 -6.48 -9.96
N ARG A 245 -6.02 -6.11 -11.15
CA ARG A 245 -5.19 -5.99 -12.35
C ARG A 245 -4.04 -5.01 -12.15
N ALA A 246 -4.32 -3.79 -11.70
CA ALA A 246 -3.28 -2.78 -11.47
C ALA A 246 -2.22 -3.23 -10.46
N LEU A 247 -2.63 -3.90 -9.38
CA LEU A 247 -1.71 -4.39 -8.35
C LEU A 247 -0.89 -5.59 -8.85
N LEU A 248 -1.51 -6.53 -9.54
CA LEU A 248 -0.83 -7.68 -10.16
C LEU A 248 0.20 -7.22 -11.21
N THR A 249 -0.13 -6.25 -12.06
CA THR A 249 0.78 -5.77 -13.10
C THR A 249 1.81 -4.79 -12.59
N GLY A 250 1.44 -3.89 -11.68
CA GLY A 250 2.29 -2.81 -11.20
C GLY A 250 3.22 -3.24 -10.06
N TYR A 251 2.67 -3.94 -9.06
CA TYR A 251 3.43 -4.33 -7.87
C TYR A 251 4.10 -5.69 -8.07
N TYR A 252 3.35 -6.71 -8.48
CA TYR A 252 3.90 -8.04 -8.70
C TYR A 252 4.54 -8.22 -10.07
N GLY A 253 4.39 -7.25 -10.98
CA GLY A 253 4.93 -7.27 -12.35
C GLY A 253 4.41 -8.44 -13.21
N VAL A 254 3.23 -8.98 -12.91
CA VAL A 254 2.59 -10.03 -13.70
C VAL A 254 2.20 -9.43 -15.06
N ARG A 255 2.40 -10.15 -16.16
CA ARG A 255 2.03 -9.64 -17.49
C ARG A 255 0.51 -9.46 -17.56
N SER A 256 0.04 -8.33 -18.11
CA SER A 256 -1.40 -8.03 -18.22
C SER A 256 -2.18 -9.15 -18.90
N ARG A 257 -1.62 -9.77 -19.95
CA ARG A 257 -2.24 -10.92 -20.65
C ARG A 257 -2.49 -12.13 -19.74
N ASP A 258 -1.61 -12.39 -18.78
CA ASP A 258 -1.73 -13.53 -17.87
C ASP A 258 -2.80 -13.25 -16.80
N VAL A 259 -2.88 -11.99 -16.35
CA VAL A 259 -3.95 -11.51 -15.45
C VAL A 259 -5.31 -11.60 -16.14
N ASP A 260 -5.41 -11.12 -17.39
CA ASP A 260 -6.65 -11.15 -18.17
C ASP A 260 -7.11 -12.57 -18.47
N ALA A 261 -6.18 -13.47 -18.81
CA ALA A 261 -6.49 -14.87 -19.01
C ALA A 261 -7.00 -15.54 -17.72
N ALA A 262 -6.44 -15.20 -16.57
CA ALA A 262 -6.84 -15.75 -15.28
C ALA A 262 -8.22 -15.25 -14.84
N LEU A 263 -8.48 -13.94 -15.00
CA LEU A 263 -9.79 -13.33 -14.76
C LEU A 263 -10.86 -13.87 -15.73
N GLY A 264 -10.50 -14.08 -17.00
CA GLY A 264 -11.40 -14.67 -18.00
C GLY A 264 -11.81 -16.11 -17.67
N ARG A 265 -11.03 -16.82 -16.85
CA ARG A 265 -11.39 -18.14 -16.29
C ARG A 265 -12.27 -18.05 -15.04
N GLY A 266 -12.62 -16.84 -14.59
CA GLY A 266 -13.44 -16.61 -13.40
C GLY A 266 -12.69 -16.85 -12.09
N LEU A 267 -11.35 -16.76 -12.09
CA LEU A 267 -10.58 -16.88 -10.86
C LEU A 267 -10.74 -15.59 -10.03
N PRO A 268 -11.03 -15.71 -8.72
CA PRO A 268 -11.23 -14.55 -7.88
C PRO A 268 -9.93 -13.76 -7.72
N ALA A 269 -10.05 -12.44 -7.65
CA ALA A 269 -8.96 -11.49 -7.47
C ALA A 269 -8.03 -11.87 -6.30
N MET A 270 -8.59 -12.39 -5.21
CA MET A 270 -7.79 -12.81 -4.06
C MET A 270 -6.90 -14.00 -4.37
N GLU A 271 -7.39 -14.98 -5.12
CA GLU A 271 -6.59 -16.13 -5.55
C GLU A 271 -5.44 -15.69 -6.46
N LEU A 272 -5.69 -14.75 -7.37
CA LEU A 272 -4.66 -14.18 -8.23
C LEU A 272 -3.57 -13.44 -7.43
N LEU A 273 -3.96 -12.71 -6.38
CA LEU A 273 -3.02 -12.00 -5.52
C LEU A 273 -2.12 -12.97 -4.72
N VAL A 274 -2.70 -14.06 -4.19
CA VAL A 274 -1.91 -15.11 -3.51
C VAL A 274 -0.99 -15.83 -4.51
N THR A 275 -1.47 -16.12 -5.72
CA THR A 275 -0.64 -16.68 -6.81
C THR A 275 0.54 -15.77 -7.14
N ALA A 276 0.30 -14.47 -7.30
CA ALA A 276 1.35 -13.51 -7.62
C ALA A 276 2.37 -13.35 -6.50
N ASN A 277 1.91 -13.36 -5.24
CA ASN A 277 2.82 -13.35 -4.10
C ASN A 277 3.69 -14.60 -4.06
N ALA A 278 3.09 -15.78 -4.23
CA ALA A 278 3.81 -17.05 -4.29
C ALA A 278 4.87 -17.03 -5.40
N ALA A 279 4.49 -16.60 -6.61
CA ALA A 279 5.37 -16.50 -7.76
C ALA A 279 6.57 -15.57 -7.49
N ALA A 280 6.30 -14.38 -6.92
CA ALA A 280 7.32 -13.42 -6.57
C ALA A 280 8.32 -13.97 -5.53
N ARG A 281 7.84 -14.64 -4.47
CA ARG A 281 8.71 -15.19 -3.41
C ARG A 281 9.50 -16.41 -3.87
N SER A 282 8.89 -17.29 -4.66
CA SER A 282 9.53 -18.52 -5.11
C SER A 282 10.41 -18.32 -6.35
N GLY A 283 10.41 -17.14 -6.95
CA GLY A 283 11.05 -16.87 -8.24
C GLY A 283 10.47 -17.68 -9.40
N ARG A 284 9.20 -18.14 -9.29
CA ARG A 284 8.53 -18.92 -10.34
C ARG A 284 7.65 -18.01 -11.19
N GLU A 285 7.31 -18.46 -12.38
CA GLU A 285 6.36 -17.75 -13.24
C GLU A 285 4.94 -17.80 -12.65
N PHE A 286 4.20 -16.70 -12.79
CA PHE A 286 2.81 -16.61 -12.34
C PHE A 286 1.93 -17.75 -12.86
N SER A 287 2.10 -18.11 -14.13
CA SER A 287 1.35 -19.20 -14.77
C SER A 287 1.66 -20.58 -14.19
N GLN A 288 2.89 -20.83 -13.73
CA GLN A 288 3.28 -22.10 -13.10
C GLN A 288 2.61 -22.27 -11.74
N VAL A 289 2.58 -21.21 -10.94
CA VAL A 289 1.87 -21.22 -9.65
C VAL A 289 0.36 -21.39 -9.88
N LEU A 290 -0.20 -20.70 -10.87
CA LEU A 290 -1.61 -20.83 -11.23
C LEU A 290 -1.95 -22.25 -11.68
N GLN A 291 -1.04 -22.91 -12.41
CA GLN A 291 -1.20 -24.31 -12.82
C GLN A 291 -1.20 -25.27 -11.62
N LEU A 292 -0.30 -25.07 -10.64
CA LEU A 292 -0.32 -25.83 -9.39
C LEU A 292 -1.65 -25.67 -8.67
N ARG A 293 -2.18 -24.45 -8.63
CA ARG A 293 -3.48 -24.18 -8.02
C ARG A 293 -4.64 -24.85 -8.76
N GLY A 294 -4.61 -24.83 -10.10
CA GLY A 294 -5.59 -25.51 -10.95
C GLY A 294 -5.64 -27.03 -10.80
N GLN A 295 -4.61 -27.66 -10.22
CA GLN A 295 -4.59 -29.09 -9.87
C GLN A 295 -5.38 -29.42 -8.59
N GLY A 296 -6.05 -28.43 -7.97
CA GLY A 296 -6.80 -28.62 -6.72
C GLY A 296 -5.90 -28.71 -5.47
N VAL A 297 -4.65 -28.28 -5.60
CA VAL A 297 -3.66 -28.32 -4.52
C VAL A 297 -3.92 -27.20 -3.52
N SER A 298 -3.83 -27.49 -2.23
CA SER A 298 -3.99 -26.47 -1.17
C SER A 298 -2.80 -25.50 -1.14
N TRP A 299 -3.01 -24.29 -0.63
CA TRP A 299 -1.94 -23.28 -0.54
C TRP A 299 -0.74 -23.75 0.26
N ARG A 300 -0.97 -24.48 1.36
CA ARG A 300 0.09 -25.09 2.16
C ARG A 300 0.93 -26.11 1.39
N GLU A 301 0.31 -26.88 0.50
CA GLU A 301 1.05 -27.80 -0.38
C GLU A 301 1.78 -27.05 -1.50
N ILE A 302 1.19 -25.96 -2.02
CA ILE A 302 1.87 -25.06 -2.96
C ILE A 302 3.11 -24.44 -2.31
N GLU A 303 3.04 -23.95 -1.06
CA GLU A 303 4.21 -23.45 -0.30
C GLU A 303 5.33 -24.50 -0.27
N ARG A 304 4.98 -25.73 0.12
CA ARG A 304 5.92 -26.85 0.18
C ARG A 304 6.58 -27.13 -1.16
N ARG A 305 5.79 -27.16 -2.25
CA ARG A 305 6.29 -27.42 -3.62
C ARG A 305 7.15 -26.27 -4.16
N LEU A 306 6.89 -25.05 -3.70
CA LEU A 306 7.65 -23.86 -4.07
C LEU A 306 8.89 -23.63 -3.18
N GLY A 307 9.11 -24.46 -2.15
CA GLY A 307 10.22 -24.29 -1.20
C GLY A 307 10.05 -23.09 -0.27
N LEU A 308 8.82 -22.64 -0.04
CA LEU A 308 8.50 -21.53 0.87
C LEU A 308 8.24 -22.08 2.28
N ALA A 309 8.66 -21.32 3.31
CA ALA A 309 8.32 -21.65 4.69
C ALA A 309 6.81 -21.45 4.95
N ALA A 310 6.24 -22.21 5.89
CA ALA A 310 4.82 -22.16 6.18
C ALA A 310 4.37 -20.74 6.58
N GLY A 311 3.34 -20.22 5.92
CA GLY A 311 2.79 -18.89 6.17
C GLY A 311 3.56 -17.74 5.50
N GLU A 312 4.60 -18.03 4.71
CA GLU A 312 5.30 -17.02 3.91
C GLU A 312 4.39 -16.38 2.85
N LEU A 313 3.37 -17.10 2.35
CA LEU A 313 2.39 -16.53 1.42
C LEU A 313 1.50 -15.45 2.03
N CYS A 314 1.40 -15.40 3.36
CA CYS A 314 0.65 -14.36 4.06
C CYS A 314 1.44 -13.05 4.19
N LYS A 315 2.74 -13.06 3.86
CA LYS A 315 3.62 -11.89 3.95
C LYS A 315 3.81 -11.27 2.58
N LEU A 316 3.67 -9.95 2.48
CA LEU A 316 4.00 -9.20 1.27
C LEU A 316 5.53 -9.24 1.03
N PRO A 317 5.99 -9.36 -0.23
CA PRO A 317 7.41 -9.27 -0.55
C PRO A 317 7.85 -7.80 -0.40
N ALA A 318 9.15 -7.56 -0.19
CA ALA A 318 9.64 -6.18 -0.20
C ALA A 318 9.42 -5.58 -1.62
N PRO A 319 8.96 -4.32 -1.74
CA PRO A 319 8.84 -3.66 -3.03
C PRO A 319 10.20 -3.65 -3.74
N GLY A 320 10.26 -4.20 -4.95
CA GLY A 320 11.51 -4.27 -5.72
C GLY A 320 12.51 -5.32 -5.24
N ALA A 321 12.10 -6.32 -4.45
CA ALA A 321 12.91 -7.52 -4.25
C ALA A 321 13.25 -8.11 -5.63
N ASP A 322 14.55 -8.12 -5.96
CA ASP A 322 15.03 -8.51 -7.28
C ASP A 322 14.47 -9.88 -7.66
N ARG A 323 13.83 -9.94 -8.83
CA ARG A 323 13.47 -11.20 -9.46
C ARG A 323 14.77 -11.88 -9.86
N THR A 324 15.24 -12.79 -9.01
CA THR A 324 16.41 -13.63 -9.30
C THR A 324 16.14 -14.66 -10.42
N GLY A 325 14.95 -14.67 -11.01
CA GLY A 325 14.60 -15.43 -12.20
C GLY A 325 14.83 -14.62 -13.49
N ARG A 326 15.93 -14.91 -14.17
CA ARG A 326 16.31 -14.49 -15.53
C ARG A 326 15.08 -14.26 -16.42
N ALA A 327 14.81 -13.01 -16.80
CA ALA A 327 13.85 -12.71 -17.86
C ALA A 327 14.34 -13.40 -19.13
N GLY A 328 13.56 -14.38 -19.61
CA GLY A 328 13.79 -14.99 -20.91
C GLY A 328 13.81 -13.91 -21.99
N GLU A 329 14.87 -13.93 -22.78
CA GLU A 329 15.08 -13.15 -23.99
C GLU A 329 13.81 -13.16 -24.86
N GLY A 330 13.12 -12.02 -24.90
CA GLY A 330 12.14 -11.73 -25.94
C GLY A 330 12.91 -11.40 -27.21
N GLY A 331 13.27 -12.42 -27.99
CA GLY A 331 13.78 -12.25 -29.34
C GLY A 331 12.65 -11.80 -30.27
N ASP A 332 12.72 -10.54 -30.71
CA ASP A 332 11.84 -10.00 -31.74
C ASP A 332 12.04 -10.76 -33.06
N ALA A 333 10.99 -11.44 -33.51
CA ALA A 333 10.87 -11.95 -34.87
C ALA A 333 10.58 -10.79 -35.84
N SER A 334 11.60 -9.99 -36.14
CA SER A 334 11.56 -8.99 -37.22
C SER A 334 12.95 -8.89 -37.85
N GLY A 335 13.22 -9.78 -38.81
CA GLY A 335 14.49 -9.81 -39.53
C GLY A 335 14.40 -10.57 -40.84
N ALA A 336 13.40 -10.26 -41.68
CA ALA A 336 13.40 -10.70 -43.07
C ALA A 336 13.78 -9.52 -43.98
N ARG A 337 14.74 -9.79 -44.88
CA ARG A 337 15.14 -9.07 -46.11
C ARG A 337 16.28 -8.05 -45.98
N LYS A 338 17.47 -8.49 -46.36
CA LYS A 338 18.19 -7.92 -47.51
C LYS A 338 19.11 -8.95 -48.15
N ALA A 339 18.78 -9.32 -49.38
CA ALA A 339 19.64 -10.05 -50.29
C ALA A 339 20.47 -9.03 -51.09
N VAL A 340 21.81 -9.18 -51.04
CA VAL A 340 22.82 -8.80 -52.05
C VAL A 340 24.02 -9.69 -51.64
N GLY A 341 24.53 -10.67 -52.39
CA GLY A 341 24.66 -10.78 -53.84
C GLY A 341 26.08 -10.45 -54.24
N THR A 342 27.04 -11.37 -54.05
CA THR A 342 28.26 -11.49 -54.86
C THR A 342 28.87 -12.88 -54.68
N GLY A 343 28.88 -13.67 -55.74
CA GLY A 343 29.69 -14.87 -55.82
C GLY A 343 31.17 -14.53 -56.06
N ARG A 344 32.07 -15.40 -55.60
CA ARG A 344 33.30 -15.73 -56.34
C ARG A 344 33.95 -17.03 -55.82
N ALA A 345 34.11 -17.94 -56.78
CA ALA A 345 34.97 -19.11 -56.96
C ALA A 345 35.78 -19.75 -55.80
N PRO A 346 35.91 -21.10 -55.82
CA PRO A 346 36.97 -21.83 -55.14
C PRO A 346 38.23 -21.91 -56.02
N GLY A 347 39.37 -21.50 -55.47
CA GLY A 347 40.71 -21.86 -55.94
C GLY A 347 41.59 -21.90 -54.70
N GLY A 348 42.53 -22.80 -54.50
CA GLY A 348 43.17 -23.79 -55.35
C GLY A 348 44.42 -24.25 -54.58
N MET A 349 44.93 -25.42 -54.95
CA MET A 349 46.09 -26.14 -54.40
C MET A 349 47.32 -25.27 -54.10
N GLY A 350 48.01 -25.62 -53.00
CA GLY A 350 49.42 -26.05 -53.01
C GLY A 350 50.49 -24.99 -53.30
N GLU A 351 51.43 -24.83 -52.38
CA GLU A 351 52.82 -25.24 -52.58
C GLU A 351 53.67 -25.01 -51.34
N SER A 352 54.62 -25.93 -51.19
CA SER A 352 55.66 -26.02 -50.17
C SER A 352 56.66 -24.86 -50.22
N ARG A 353 57.22 -24.52 -49.06
CA ARG A 353 58.66 -24.28 -48.85
C ARG A 353 59.01 -24.41 -47.38
#